data_AF-A0A219AQL9-F1
#
_entry.id   AF-A0A219AQL9-F1
#
_cell.length_a   1.000
_cell.length_b   1.000
_cell.length_c   1.000
_cell.angle_alpha   90.00
_cell.angle_beta   90.00
_cell.angle_gamma   90.00
#
_symmetry.space_group_name_H-M   'P 1'
#
loop_
_entity.id
_entity.type
_entity.pdbx_description
1 polymer ?
#
loop_
_entity_poly.entity_id
_entity_poly.type
_entity_poly.pdbx_seq_one_letter_code
_entity_poly.pdbx_strand_id
1 'polypeptide(L)'
;MLWDLNESKHLYSLNANDEIHALVFSPNRYWLCAATASSIIIFDLEKKSKVDELKPEFTAVGKKSREPECVSLAWSADGQTLFAGYTDNIIRAWGVMSRA
;
A
#
# COMPACT_ATOMS: atom_id res chain seq x y z
N MET A 1 3.06 13.02 1.61
CA MET A 1 3.37 13.97 2.70
C MET A 1 2.44 13.65 3.87
N LEU A 2 2.91 13.72 5.11
CA LEU A 2 2.09 13.55 6.31
C LEU A 2 1.95 14.89 7.03
N TRP A 3 0.73 15.20 7.44
CA TRP A 3 0.35 16.46 8.07
C TRP A 3 -0.33 16.19 9.40
N ASP A 4 -0.01 17.00 10.40
CA ASP A 4 -0.76 17.06 11.64
C ASP A 4 -1.99 17.95 11.42
N LEU A 5 -3.18 17.40 11.59
CA LEU A 5 -4.43 18.13 11.39
C LEU A 5 -4.79 19.04 12.58
N ASN A 6 -4.31 18.72 13.78
CA ASN A 6 -4.57 19.54 14.98
C ASN A 6 -3.70 20.78 14.97
N GLU A 7 -2.43 20.61 14.63
CA GLU A 7 -1.45 21.70 14.61
C GLU A 7 -1.30 22.36 13.23
N SER A 8 -1.96 21.82 12.20
CA SER A 8 -1.89 22.31 10.81
C SER A 8 -0.46 22.43 10.28
N LYS A 9 0.42 21.50 10.68
CA LYS A 9 1.85 21.51 10.34
C LYS A 9 2.25 20.30 9.52
N HIS A 10 3.24 20.49 8.65
CA HIS A 10 3.92 19.39 7.98
C HIS A 10 4.74 18.60 9.00
N LEU A 11 4.61 17.28 8.98
CA LEU A 11 5.38 16.40 9.87
C LEU A 11 6.63 15.87 9.16
N TYR A 12 6.43 15.12 8.07
CA TYR A 12 7.49 14.56 7.23
C TYR A 12 6.90 13.99 5.94
N SER A 13 7.77 13.59 5.02
CA SER A 13 7.41 12.95 3.77
C SER A 13 7.98 11.54 3.73
N LEU A 14 7.18 10.60 3.23
CA LEU A 14 7.60 9.23 2.92
C LEU A 14 7.72 9.12 1.41
N ASN A 15 8.79 8.50 0.92
CA ASN A 15 9.03 8.36 -0.50
C ASN A 15 8.57 6.99 -0.99
N ALA A 16 7.59 6.99 -1.91
CA ALA A 16 7.06 5.78 -2.55
C ALA A 16 7.79 5.42 -3.86
N ASN A 17 8.69 6.30 -4.34
CA ASN A 17 9.53 6.13 -5.53
C ASN A 17 8.81 5.93 -6.87
N ASP A 18 7.49 6.11 -6.92
CA ASP A 18 6.69 5.94 -8.13
C ASP A 18 5.35 6.70 -7.99
N GLU A 19 4.56 6.75 -9.06
CA GLU A 19 3.23 7.36 -9.05
C GLU A 19 2.32 6.66 -8.04
N ILE A 20 1.64 7.44 -7.18
CA ILE A 20 0.75 6.93 -6.13
C ILE A 20 -0.69 7.02 -6.61
N HIS A 21 -1.39 5.90 -6.69
CA HIS A 21 -2.79 5.84 -7.11
C HIS A 21 -3.76 5.85 -5.92
N ALA A 22 -3.40 5.21 -4.81
CA ALA A 22 -4.24 5.13 -3.62
C ALA A 22 -3.42 5.09 -2.32
N LEU A 23 -4.01 5.59 -1.24
CA LEU A 23 -3.43 5.59 0.10
C LEU A 23 -4.48 5.11 1.11
N VAL A 24 -4.08 4.28 2.07
CA VAL A 24 -4.97 3.85 3.16
C VAL A 24 -4.20 3.64 4.46
N PHE A 25 -4.72 4.18 5.56
CA PHE A 25 -4.20 3.89 6.89
C PHE A 25 -4.69 2.52 7.37
N SER A 26 -3.81 1.76 8.02
CA SER A 26 -4.25 0.55 8.72
C SER A 26 -5.16 0.93 9.89
N PRO A 27 -6.26 0.19 10.13
CA PRO A 27 -7.18 0.51 11.23
C PRO A 27 -6.65 0.07 12.61
N ASN A 28 -5.68 -0.84 12.66
CA ASN A 28 -5.19 -1.45 13.91
C ASN A 28 -3.69 -1.25 14.17
N ARG A 29 -2.92 -0.84 13.15
CA ARG A 29 -1.47 -0.60 13.23
C ARG A 29 -1.17 0.83 12.81
N TYR A 30 -0.07 1.38 13.32
CA TYR A 30 0.37 2.71 12.92
C TYR A 30 1.09 2.69 11.57
N TRP A 31 0.37 2.20 10.56
CA TRP A 31 0.86 1.95 9.21
C TRP A 31 0.09 2.77 8.18
N LEU A 32 0.79 3.11 7.10
CA LEU A 32 0.23 3.69 5.89
C LEU A 32 0.59 2.80 4.70
N CYS A 33 -0.41 2.37 3.94
CA CYS A 33 -0.21 1.68 2.68
C CYS A 33 -0.33 2.66 1.52
N ALA A 34 0.61 2.59 0.58
CA ALA A 34 0.60 3.34 -0.66
C ALA A 34 0.59 2.37 -1.84
N ALA A 35 -0.47 2.40 -2.64
CA ALA A 35 -0.51 1.72 -3.93
C ALA A 35 0.17 2.61 -4.96
N THR A 36 1.20 2.07 -5.59
CA THR A 36 1.91 2.72 -6.68
C THR A 36 1.71 1.98 -7.99
N ALA A 37 2.21 2.56 -9.08
CA ALA A 37 2.22 1.91 -10.39
C ALA A 37 3.01 0.58 -10.38
N SER A 38 4.04 0.45 -9.51
CA SER A 38 4.92 -0.72 -9.48
C SER A 38 4.65 -1.71 -8.35
N SER A 39 4.17 -1.26 -7.19
CA SER A 39 3.99 -2.11 -6.01
C SER A 39 3.05 -1.48 -4.97
N ILE A 40 2.72 -2.22 -3.91
CA ILE A 40 2.07 -1.66 -2.72
C ILE A 40 3.10 -1.56 -1.61
N ILE A 41 3.39 -0.35 -1.17
CA ILE A 41 4.39 -0.09 -0.13
C ILE A 41 3.69 0.07 1.22
N ILE A 42 4.18 -0.63 2.23
CA ILE A 42 3.72 -0.51 3.62
C ILE A 42 4.75 0.29 4.40
N PHE A 43 4.33 1.42 4.96
CA PHE A 43 5.16 2.26 5.82
C PHE A 43 4.75 2.13 7.29
N ASP A 44 5.75 2.06 8.17
CA ASP A 44 5.61 2.25 9.61
C ASP A 44 5.76 3.73 9.90
N LEU A 45 4.70 4.34 10.43
CA LEU A 45 4.67 5.79 10.68
C LEU A 45 5.44 6.16 11.94
N GLU A 46 5.62 5.25 12.90
CA GLU A 46 6.40 5.51 14.11
C GLU A 46 7.89 5.51 13.78
N LYS A 47 8.33 4.49 13.03
CA LYS A 47 9.73 4.33 12.60
C LYS A 47 10.07 5.17 11.38
N LYS A 48 9.07 5.72 10.69
CA LYS A 48 9.20 6.50 9.44
C LYS A 48 9.94 5.73 8.36
N SER A 49 9.70 4.42 8.27
CA SER A 49 10.44 3.52 7.39
C SER A 49 9.52 2.57 6.63
N LYS A 50 10.03 1.99 5.55
CA LYS A 50 9.35 0.93 4.80
C LYS A 50 9.37 -0.36 5.63
N VAL A 51 8.20 -0.94 5.88
CA VAL A 51 8.05 -2.25 6.51
C VAL A 51 8.19 -3.33 5.46
N ASP A 52 7.44 -3.18 4.36
CA ASP A 52 7.34 -4.18 3.33
C ASP A 52 6.94 -3.57 1.99
N GLU A 53 7.10 -4.35 0.94
CA GLU A 53 6.71 -4.02 -0.42
C GLU A 53 6.04 -5.23 -1.07
N LEU A 54 4.73 -5.13 -1.28
CA LEU A 54 3.93 -6.18 -1.87
C LEU A 54 3.95 -6.04 -3.38
N LYS A 55 4.59 -7.01 -4.04
CA LYS A 55 4.56 -7.14 -5.49
C LYS A 55 4.02 -8.52 -5.89
N PRO A 56 2.78 -8.62 -6.39
CA PRO A 56 2.25 -9.89 -6.86
C PRO A 56 2.95 -10.33 -8.14
N GLU A 57 3.05 -11.65 -8.33
CA GLU A 57 3.47 -12.22 -9.60
C GLU A 57 2.30 -12.20 -10.59
N PHE A 58 2.50 -11.52 -11.71
CA PHE A 58 1.50 -11.46 -12.77
C PHE A 58 1.77 -12.56 -13.80
N THR A 59 0.99 -13.64 -13.73
CA THR A 59 0.97 -14.66 -14.77
C THR A 59 0.27 -14.10 -16.01
N ALA A 60 0.89 -14.27 -17.19
CA ALA A 60 0.35 -13.89 -18.50
C ALA A 60 0.54 -12.45 -19.01
N VAL A 61 1.44 -11.66 -18.44
CA VAL A 61 1.88 -10.41 -19.08
C VAL A 61 2.85 -10.78 -20.21
N GLY A 62 2.43 -10.67 -21.48
CA GLY A 62 3.36 -10.87 -22.59
C GLY A 62 4.58 -9.96 -22.45
N LYS A 63 5.77 -10.36 -22.93
CA LYS A 63 7.06 -9.64 -22.73
C LYS A 63 7.07 -8.13 -23.06
N LYS A 64 6.02 -7.59 -23.69
CA LYS A 64 5.85 -6.18 -24.06
C LYS A 64 4.65 -5.48 -23.39
N SER A 65 3.85 -6.18 -22.59
CA SER A 65 2.72 -5.58 -21.88
C SER A 65 3.19 -4.99 -20.56
N ARG A 66 2.54 -3.92 -20.12
CA ARG A 66 2.73 -3.38 -18.78
C ARG A 66 2.17 -4.35 -17.74
N GLU A 67 2.84 -4.42 -16.60
CA GLU A 67 2.32 -5.13 -15.42
C GLU A 67 1.04 -4.42 -14.95
N PRO A 68 0.02 -5.16 -14.46
CA PRO A 68 -1.15 -4.55 -13.86
C PRO A 68 -0.78 -3.66 -12.67
N GLU A 69 -1.42 -2.51 -12.60
CA GLU A 69 -1.16 -1.47 -11.59
C GLU A 69 -2.21 -1.55 -10.50
N CYS A 70 -1.82 -1.27 -9.25
CA CYS A 70 -2.75 -1.24 -8.13
C CYS A 70 -3.44 0.13 -8.08
N VAL A 71 -4.77 0.15 -8.23
CA VAL A 71 -5.54 1.41 -8.34
C VAL A 71 -6.47 1.68 -7.16
N SER A 72 -6.63 0.71 -6.25
CA SER A 72 -7.47 0.86 -5.06
C SER A 72 -6.99 -0.03 -3.92
N LEU A 73 -7.16 0.44 -2.68
CA LEU A 73 -6.80 -0.28 -1.46
C LEU A 73 -7.92 -0.19 -0.43
N ALA A 74 -8.16 -1.28 0.29
CA ALA A 74 -9.06 -1.31 1.43
C ALA A 74 -8.59 -2.32 2.48
N TRP A 75 -8.52 -1.89 3.74
CA TRP A 75 -8.32 -2.80 4.86
C TRP A 75 -9.64 -3.44 5.27
N SER A 76 -9.60 -4.70 5.70
CA SER A 76 -10.67 -5.28 6.52
C SER A 76 -10.82 -4.49 7.82
N ALA A 77 -12.03 -4.47 8.39
CA ALA A 77 -12.32 -3.70 9.60
C ALA A 77 -11.47 -4.12 10.81
N ASP A 78 -11.09 -5.40 10.88
CA ASP A 78 -10.19 -5.94 11.90
C ASP A 78 -8.69 -5.64 11.63
N GLY A 79 -8.36 -5.09 10.46
CA GLY A 79 -7.00 -4.78 10.00
C GLY A 79 -6.12 -6.00 9.74
N GLN A 80 -6.71 -7.18 9.56
CA GLN A 80 -5.97 -8.42 9.33
C GLN A 80 -5.75 -8.72 7.85
N THR A 81 -6.56 -8.14 6.96
CA THR A 81 -6.46 -8.36 5.51
C THR A 81 -6.45 -7.04 4.76
N LEU A 82 -5.49 -6.87 3.86
CA LEU A 82 -5.46 -5.78 2.89
C LEU A 82 -5.97 -6.30 1.55
N PHE A 83 -7.02 -5.67 1.01
CA PHE A 83 -7.53 -5.91 -0.33
C PHE A 83 -7.00 -4.84 -1.27
N ALA A 84 -6.56 -5.25 -2.46
CA ALA A 84 -6.12 -4.33 -3.50
C ALA A 84 -6.72 -4.69 -4.85
N GLY A 85 -7.32 -3.69 -5.51
CA GLY A 85 -7.88 -3.83 -6.85
C GLY A 85 -6.88 -3.38 -7.91
N TYR A 86 -6.70 -4.21 -8.93
CA TYR A 86 -5.73 -3.99 -10.01
C TYR A 86 -6.42 -3.74 -11.36
N THR A 87 -5.68 -3.16 -12.30
CA THR A 87 -6.13 -2.90 -13.68
C THR A 87 -6.39 -4.16 -14.52
N ASP A 88 -5.99 -5.33 -14.04
CA ASP A 88 -6.31 -6.63 -14.66
C ASP A 88 -7.70 -7.16 -14.26
N ASN A 89 -8.51 -6.35 -13.59
CA ASN A 89 -9.84 -6.69 -13.07
C ASN A 89 -9.82 -7.74 -11.95
N ILE A 90 -8.66 -7.96 -11.31
CA ILE A 90 -8.51 -8.90 -10.20
C ILE A 90 -8.31 -8.13 -8.89
N ILE A 91 -9.04 -8.55 -7.85
CA ILE A 91 -8.78 -8.13 -6.47
C ILE A 91 -7.87 -9.17 -5.81
N ARG A 92 -6.78 -8.70 -5.21
CA ARG A 92 -5.83 -9.52 -4.47
C ARG A 92 -5.94 -9.21 -2.98
N ALA A 93 -5.70 -10.21 -2.14
CA ALA A 93 -5.81 -10.10 -0.70
C ALA A 93 -4.53 -10.56 -0.01
N TRP A 94 -4.02 -9.77 0.93
CA TRP A 94 -2.85 -10.09 1.75
C TRP A 94 -3.26 -10.16 3.21
N GLY A 95 -3.04 -11.32 3.83
CA GLY A 95 -3.20 -11.52 5.26
C GLY A 95 -1.97 -11.06 6.03
N VAL A 96 -2.18 -10.26 7.08
CA VAL A 96 -1.12 -9.86 8.01
C VAL A 96 -0.99 -10.94 9.07
N MET A 97 0.00 -11.81 8.92
CA MET A 97 0.32 -12.80 9.95
C MET A 97 1.20 -12.17 11.03
N SER A 98 0.76 -12.23 12.29
CA SER A 98 1.69 -12.06 13.41
C SER A 98 2.59 -13.29 13.48
N ARG A 99 3.92 -13.08 13.47
CA ARG A 99 4.83 -14.14 13.92
C ARG A 99 4.51 -14.44 15.38
N ALA A 100 4.16 -15.70 15.67
CA ALA A 100 4.06 -16.22 17.02
C ALA A 100 5.45 -16.34 17.66
#